data_AF-A0A6B2YUP9-F1
#
_entry.id   AF-A0A6B2YUP9-F1
#
_cell.length_a   1.000
_cell.length_b   1.000
_cell.length_c   1.000
_cell.angle_alpha   90.00
_cell.angle_beta   90.00
_cell.angle_gamma   90.00
#
_symmetry.space_group_name_H-M   'P 1'
#
loop_
_entity.id
_entity.type
_entity.pdbx_description
1 polymer ?
#
loop_
_entity_poly.entity_id
_entity_poly.type
_entity_poly.pdbx_seq_one_letter_code
_entity_poly.pdbx_strand_id
1 'polypeptide(L)'
;MSLLERLQARASQARARVEELCAEISALEKDLAEQQAELARWGGAAEAVLQLMEEDEVSQGRDMPGMSVSPAVAAAVAARPRVVSAPVTRADGHVLAEANEDVMLALASAGSALRAKPLCEAVGWEVDHRSVERMRIKLKRLVKQG
;
A
#
# COMPACT_ATOMS: atom_id res chain seq x y z
N MET A 1 30.75 -40.28 -17.23
CA MET A 1 30.79 -38.99 -16.51
C MET A 1 31.12 -39.21 -15.06
N SER A 2 32.13 -38.52 -14.55
CA SER A 2 32.56 -38.60 -13.15
C SER A 2 31.62 -37.81 -12.23
N LEU A 3 31.68 -38.09 -10.92
CA LEU A 3 30.89 -37.35 -9.92
C LEU A 3 31.31 -35.86 -9.82
N LEU A 4 32.59 -35.58 -10.06
CA LEU A 4 33.14 -34.22 -10.09
C LEU A 4 32.59 -33.40 -11.26
N GLU A 5 32.50 -33.97 -12.46
CA GLU A 5 31.92 -33.30 -13.64
C GLU A 5 30.45 -32.90 -13.39
N ARG A 6 29.66 -33.77 -12.77
CA ARG A 6 28.26 -33.48 -12.43
C ARG A 6 28.12 -32.36 -11.39
N LEU A 7 29.02 -32.33 -10.41
CA LEU A 7 29.04 -31.28 -9.39
C LEU A 7 29.45 -29.92 -9.99
N GLN A 8 30.45 -29.92 -10.88
CA GLN A 8 30.86 -28.72 -11.62
C GLN A 8 29.73 -28.20 -12.52
N ALA A 9 29.04 -29.07 -13.26
CA ALA A 9 27.91 -28.69 -14.10
C ALA A 9 26.76 -28.07 -13.29
N ARG A 10 26.47 -28.62 -12.11
CA ARG A 10 25.45 -28.05 -11.21
C ARG A 10 25.89 -26.71 -10.63
N ALA A 11 27.17 -26.56 -10.28
CA ALA A 11 27.71 -25.31 -9.78
C ALA A 11 27.69 -24.21 -10.86
N SER A 12 28.03 -24.52 -12.11
CA SER A 12 27.96 -23.56 -13.21
C SER A 12 26.52 -23.16 -13.52
N GLN A 13 25.59 -24.11 -13.51
CA GLN A 13 24.17 -23.83 -13.70
C GLN A 13 23.61 -22.92 -12.59
N ALA A 14 23.99 -23.18 -11.33
CA ALA A 14 23.57 -22.34 -10.20
C ALA A 14 24.11 -20.91 -10.33
N ARG A 15 25.38 -20.74 -10.74
CA ARG A 15 25.98 -19.42 -10.97
C ARG A 15 25.28 -18.67 -12.10
N ALA A 16 25.03 -19.32 -13.23
CA ALA A 16 24.31 -18.72 -14.35
C ALA A 16 22.90 -18.25 -13.93
N ARG A 17 22.20 -19.03 -13.11
CA ARG A 17 20.89 -18.64 -12.59
C ARG A 17 20.97 -17.43 -11.65
N VAL A 18 22.00 -17.34 -10.82
CA VAL A 18 22.23 -16.17 -9.96
C VAL A 18 22.52 -14.93 -10.79
N GLU A 19 23.36 -15.03 -11.81
CA GLU A 19 23.67 -13.92 -12.73
C GLU A 19 22.42 -13.42 -13.46
N GLU A 20 21.58 -14.34 -13.94
CA GLU A 20 20.29 -14.01 -14.57
C GLU A 20 19.36 -13.27 -13.60
N LEU A 21 19.21 -13.76 -12.36
CA LEU A 21 18.39 -13.10 -11.34
C LEU A 21 18.92 -11.71 -10.97
N CYS A 22 20.24 -11.55 -10.88
CA CYS A 22 20.84 -10.24 -10.62
C CYS A 22 20.59 -9.25 -11.77
N ALA A 23 20.61 -9.72 -13.01
CA ALA A 23 20.26 -8.90 -14.18
C ALA A 23 18.77 -8.50 -14.17
N GLU A 24 17.88 -9.43 -13.81
CA GLU A 24 16.44 -9.17 -13.66
C GLU A 24 16.16 -8.15 -12.55
N ILE A 25 16.80 -8.30 -11.38
CA ILE A 25 16.69 -7.33 -10.28
C ILE A 25 17.13 -5.94 -10.74
N SER A 26 18.27 -5.84 -11.42
CA SER A 26 18.79 -4.55 -11.90
C SER A 26 17.84 -3.87 -12.90
N ALA A 27 17.16 -4.65 -13.74
CA ALA A 27 16.16 -4.14 -14.67
C ALA A 27 14.91 -3.66 -13.93
N LEU A 28 14.39 -4.45 -12.99
CA LEU A 28 13.23 -4.08 -12.17
C LEU A 28 13.48 -2.85 -11.29
N GLU A 29 14.69 -2.70 -10.74
CA GLU A 29 15.10 -1.52 -9.99
C GLU A 29 15.08 -0.26 -10.86
N LYS A 30 15.52 -0.37 -12.13
CA LYS A 30 15.45 0.72 -13.09
C LYS A 30 14.01 1.11 -13.41
N ASP A 31 13.16 0.13 -13.72
CA ASP A 31 11.75 0.37 -14.00
C ASP A 31 11.05 1.01 -12.80
N LEU A 32 11.35 0.53 -11.58
CA LEU A 32 10.82 1.12 -10.35
C LEU A 32 11.25 2.58 -10.19
N ALA A 33 12.51 2.91 -10.46
CA ALA A 33 13.01 4.28 -10.39
C ALA A 33 12.31 5.20 -11.41
N GLU A 34 12.06 4.71 -12.62
CA GLU A 34 11.32 5.43 -13.66
C GLU A 34 9.87 5.72 -13.22
N GLN A 35 9.18 4.73 -12.66
CA GLN A 35 7.82 4.88 -12.14
C GLN A 35 7.75 5.82 -10.93
N GLN A 36 8.72 5.74 -10.01
CA GLN A 36 8.81 6.66 -8.88
C GLN A 36 9.05 8.11 -9.34
N ALA A 37 9.89 8.31 -10.37
CA ALA A 37 10.10 9.62 -10.96
C ALA A 37 8.82 10.16 -11.62
N GLU A 38 8.04 9.30 -12.29
CA GLU A 38 6.75 9.68 -12.84
C GLU A 38 5.75 10.08 -11.76
N LEU A 39 5.62 9.29 -10.70
CA LEU A 39 4.77 9.61 -9.56
C LEU A 39 5.19 10.92 -8.88
N ALA A 40 6.50 11.16 -8.71
CA ALA A 40 7.01 12.41 -8.15
C ALA A 40 6.62 13.62 -9.01
N ARG A 41 6.66 13.50 -10.35
CA ARG A 41 6.19 14.56 -11.26
C ARG A 41 4.70 14.86 -11.05
N TRP A 42 3.86 13.83 -10.96
CA TRP A 42 2.43 14.02 -10.72
C TRP A 42 2.13 14.59 -9.32
N GLY A 43 2.88 14.16 -8.30
CA GLY A 43 2.80 14.71 -6.95
C GLY A 43 3.12 16.20 -6.92
N GLY A 44 4.21 16.63 -7.56
CA GLY A 44 4.55 18.05 -7.68
C GLY A 44 3.52 18.85 -8.49
N ALA A 45 2.95 18.26 -9.55
CA ALA A 45 1.89 18.91 -10.32
C ALA A 45 0.61 19.10 -9.49
N ALA A 46 0.23 18.10 -8.68
CA ALA A 46 -0.93 18.21 -7.79
C ALA A 46 -0.70 19.26 -6.69
N GLU A 47 0.50 19.33 -6.12
CA GLU A 47 0.87 20.35 -5.13
C GLU A 47 0.83 21.76 -5.74
N ALA A 48 1.36 21.94 -6.95
CA ALA A 48 1.31 23.22 -7.65
C ALA A 48 -0.14 23.67 -7.94
N VAL A 49 -1.03 22.74 -8.32
CA VAL A 49 -2.46 23.04 -8.51
C VAL A 49 -3.11 23.47 -7.19
N LEU A 50 -2.81 22.78 -6.08
CA LEU A 50 -3.32 23.16 -4.76
C LEU A 50 -2.84 24.56 -4.34
N GLN A 51 -1.55 24.87 -4.55
CA GLN A 51 -1.01 26.21 -4.27
C GLN A 51 -1.71 27.30 -5.11
N LEU A 52 -1.94 27.06 -6.41
CA LEU A 52 -2.67 28.01 -7.26
C LEU A 52 -4.12 28.19 -6.79
N MET A 53 -4.78 27.14 -6.31
CA MET A 53 -6.13 27.24 -5.74
C MET A 53 -6.14 28.03 -4.43
N GLU A 54 -5.14 27.85 -3.56
CA GLU A 54 -4.99 28.65 -2.34
C GLU A 54 -4.69 30.13 -2.65
N GLU A 55 -3.85 30.43 -3.64
CA GLU A 55 -3.56 31.79 -4.10
C GLU A 55 -4.80 32.47 -4.71
N ASP A 56 -5.62 31.73 -5.44
CA ASP A 56 -6.90 32.22 -5.98
C ASP A 56 -7.93 32.43 -4.86
N GLU A 57 -8.03 31.55 -3.87
CA GLU A 57 -8.88 31.76 -2.68
C GLU A 57 -8.42 32.95 -1.83
N VAL A 58 -7.12 33.19 -1.69
CA VAL A 58 -6.59 34.39 -0.99
C VAL A 58 -6.87 35.66 -1.79
N SER A 59 -6.91 35.56 -3.13
CA SER A 59 -7.25 36.68 -4.02
C SER A 59 -8.76 36.98 -4.02
N GLN A 60 -9.61 35.95 -3.93
CA GLN A 60 -11.08 36.06 -3.85
C GLN A 60 -11.59 36.34 -2.43
N GLY A 61 -10.83 35.96 -1.40
CA GLY A 61 -11.14 36.15 0.02
C GLY A 61 -10.91 37.58 0.54
N ARG A 62 -10.40 38.51 -0.28
CA ARG A 62 -10.33 39.93 0.08
C ARG A 62 -11.68 40.63 0.14
N ASP A 63 -12.76 40.00 -0.32
CA ASP A 63 -14.08 40.62 -0.38
C ASP A 63 -15.18 40.02 0.51
N MET A 64 -14.91 39.06 1.42
CA MET A 64 -15.94 38.63 2.39
C MET A 64 -15.37 38.21 3.77
N PRO A 65 -15.97 38.66 4.89
CA PRO A 65 -15.51 38.29 6.22
C PRO A 65 -16.19 37.02 6.74
N GLY A 66 -15.37 36.06 7.20
CA GLY A 66 -15.68 35.25 8.38
C GLY A 66 -15.95 33.76 8.15
N MET A 67 -14.89 32.94 8.26
CA MET A 67 -14.86 31.74 9.12
C MET A 67 -13.40 31.22 9.21
N SER A 68 -12.69 31.58 10.27
CA SER A 68 -11.30 31.15 10.50
C SER A 68 -11.27 29.72 11.06
N VAL A 69 -10.91 28.73 10.23
CA VAL A 69 -10.46 27.43 10.73
C VAL A 69 -8.97 27.56 11.07
N SER A 70 -8.59 27.24 12.30
CA SER A 70 -7.22 27.45 12.78
C SER A 70 -6.17 26.67 11.97
N PRO A 71 -5.05 27.31 11.57
CA PRO A 71 -4.01 26.70 10.72
C PRO A 71 -3.30 25.50 11.35
N ALA A 72 -3.43 25.31 12.67
CA ALA A 72 -2.87 24.18 13.40
C ALA A 72 -3.54 22.83 13.04
N VAL A 73 -4.83 22.82 12.68
CA VAL A 73 -5.55 21.59 12.34
C VAL A 73 -5.21 21.13 10.92
N ALA A 74 -5.04 22.08 9.98
CA ALA A 74 -4.62 21.80 8.61
C ALA A 74 -3.18 21.26 8.54
N ALA A 75 -2.26 21.86 9.30
CA ALA A 75 -0.87 21.41 9.37
C ALA A 75 -0.72 19.99 9.96
N ALA A 76 -1.59 19.60 10.91
CA ALA A 76 -1.57 18.28 11.52
C ALA A 76 -2.05 17.14 10.60
N VAL A 77 -2.85 17.47 9.58
CA VAL A 77 -3.30 16.50 8.56
C VAL A 77 -2.25 16.36 7.45
N ALA A 78 -1.58 17.45 7.06
CA ALA A 78 -0.54 17.47 6.03
C ALA A 78 0.79 16.80 6.46
N ALA A 79 1.12 16.82 7.75
CA ALA A 79 2.39 16.29 8.26
C ALA A 79 2.41 14.75 8.49
N ARG A 80 1.33 14.03 8.16
CA ARG A 80 1.32 12.57 8.30
C ARG A 80 2.02 11.95 7.09
N PRO A 81 3.09 11.16 7.27
CA PRO A 81 3.70 10.45 6.15
C PRO A 81 2.64 9.54 5.52
N ARG A 82 2.26 9.86 4.28
CA ARG A 82 1.30 9.08 3.50
C ARG A 82 2.05 7.84 3.03
N VAL A 83 2.07 6.81 3.87
CA VAL A 83 2.58 5.49 3.50
C VAL A 83 1.66 4.97 2.40
N VAL A 84 2.12 5.03 1.16
CA VAL A 84 1.47 4.36 0.03
C VAL A 84 1.77 2.88 0.19
N SER A 85 0.93 2.18 0.93
CA SER A 85 1.00 0.73 1.03
C SER A 85 0.71 0.14 -0.36
N ALA A 86 1.58 -0.76 -0.82
CA ALA A 86 1.32 -1.52 -2.04
C ALA A 86 -0.02 -2.27 -1.91
N PRO A 87 -0.81 -2.37 -3.00
CA PRO A 87 -2.12 -3.00 -2.96
C PRO A 87 -1.99 -4.45 -2.48
N VAL A 88 -2.84 -4.86 -1.54
CA VAL A 88 -2.80 -6.22 -1.01
C VAL A 88 -3.20 -7.21 -2.10
N THR A 89 -2.30 -8.12 -2.45
CA THR A 89 -2.51 -9.16 -3.46
C THR A 89 -2.85 -10.51 -2.83
N ARG A 90 -3.66 -11.31 -3.52
CA ARG A 90 -3.86 -12.73 -3.19
C ARG A 90 -2.62 -13.55 -3.56
N ALA A 91 -2.54 -14.77 -3.03
CA ALA A 91 -1.54 -15.76 -3.43
C ALA A 91 -1.51 -15.99 -4.96
N ASP A 92 -2.66 -15.83 -5.63
CA ASP A 92 -2.80 -15.96 -7.09
C ASP A 92 -2.35 -14.71 -7.88
N GLY A 93 -1.78 -13.69 -7.21
CA GLY A 93 -1.28 -12.46 -7.84
C GLY A 93 -2.34 -11.41 -8.17
N HIS A 94 -3.63 -11.72 -7.99
CA HIS A 94 -4.71 -10.75 -8.21
C HIS A 94 -4.87 -9.78 -7.03
N VAL A 95 -5.10 -8.50 -7.35
CA VAL A 95 -5.41 -7.45 -6.37
C VAL A 95 -6.71 -7.79 -5.63
N LEU A 96 -6.65 -7.74 -4.30
CA LEU A 96 -7.79 -8.00 -3.46
C LEU A 96 -8.76 -6.80 -3.55
N ALA A 97 -10.08 -7.07 -3.61
CA ALA A 97 -11.07 -5.99 -3.62
C ALA A 97 -10.89 -5.09 -2.38
N GLU A 98 -10.99 -3.77 -2.56
CA GLU A 98 -10.77 -2.72 -1.54
C GLU A 98 -11.44 -3.06 -0.20
N ALA A 99 -12.68 -3.54 -0.24
CA ALA A 99 -13.41 -3.94 0.97
C ALA A 99 -12.72 -5.03 1.81
N ASN A 100 -11.86 -5.87 1.24
CA ASN A 100 -11.11 -6.91 1.93
C ASN A 100 -9.66 -6.49 2.25
N GLU A 101 -9.16 -5.44 1.60
CA GLU A 101 -7.82 -4.91 1.80
C GLU A 101 -7.66 -4.37 3.22
N ASP A 102 -8.61 -3.58 3.73
CA ASP A 102 -8.58 -3.06 5.10
C ASP A 102 -8.48 -4.16 6.15
N VAL A 103 -9.17 -5.29 5.92
CA VAL A 103 -9.16 -6.45 6.82
C VAL A 103 -7.78 -7.11 6.83
N MET A 104 -7.15 -7.25 5.67
CA MET A 104 -5.81 -7.82 5.54
C MET A 104 -4.73 -6.89 6.10
N LEU A 105 -4.85 -5.59 5.86
CA LEU A 105 -3.96 -4.57 6.41
C LEU A 105 -4.04 -4.55 7.94
N ALA A 106 -5.24 -4.65 8.51
CA ALA A 106 -5.44 -4.73 9.96
C ALA A 106 -4.81 -6.00 10.56
N LEU A 107 -4.94 -7.16 9.89
CA LEU A 107 -4.30 -8.41 10.31
C LEU A 107 -2.78 -8.34 10.22
N ALA A 108 -2.23 -7.79 9.14
CA ALA A 108 -0.80 -7.61 8.94
C ALA A 108 -0.20 -6.66 9.99
N SER A 109 -0.89 -5.55 10.26
CA SER A 109 -0.46 -4.54 11.24
C SER A 109 -0.49 -5.07 12.69
N ALA A 110 -1.40 -5.98 13.00
CA ALA A 110 -1.52 -6.56 14.34
C ALA A 110 -0.44 -7.62 14.65
N GLY A 111 0.26 -8.14 13.63
CA GLY A 111 1.35 -9.11 13.78
C GLY A 111 0.97 -10.42 14.50
N SER A 112 -0.32 -10.67 14.71
CA SER A 112 -0.85 -11.78 15.51
C SER A 112 -2.27 -12.14 15.09
N ALA A 113 -2.73 -13.34 15.47
CA ALA A 113 -4.06 -13.81 15.13
C ALA A 113 -5.15 -13.03 15.90
N LEU A 114 -5.95 -12.24 15.18
CA LEU A 114 -7.07 -11.51 15.74
C LEU A 114 -8.38 -12.31 15.70
N ARG A 115 -9.18 -12.18 16.75
CA ARG A 115 -10.57 -12.63 16.75
C ARG A 115 -11.45 -11.65 15.96
N ALA A 116 -12.60 -12.11 15.47
CA ALA A 116 -13.49 -11.31 14.62
C ALA A 116 -13.94 -9.98 15.25
N LYS A 117 -14.13 -9.94 16.58
CA LYS A 117 -14.54 -8.73 17.29
C LYS A 117 -13.46 -7.62 17.30
N PRO A 118 -12.22 -7.88 17.77
CA PRO A 118 -11.10 -6.94 17.62
C PRO A 118 -10.84 -6.50 16.18
N LEU A 119 -11.13 -7.37 15.20
CA LEU A 119 -10.96 -7.05 13.80
C LEU A 119 -12.02 -6.07 13.27
N CYS A 120 -13.27 -6.18 13.74
CA CYS A 120 -14.28 -5.15 13.48
C CYS A 120 -13.84 -3.80 14.03
N GLU A 121 -13.29 -3.76 15.25
CA GLU A 121 -12.77 -2.53 15.88
C GLU A 121 -11.61 -1.93 15.06
N ALA A 122 -10.66 -2.75 14.61
CA ALA A 122 -9.50 -2.30 13.83
C ALA A 122 -9.87 -1.75 12.44
N VAL A 123 -10.95 -2.24 11.83
CA VAL A 123 -11.42 -1.83 10.49
C VAL A 123 -12.49 -0.73 10.59
N GLY A 124 -12.80 -0.26 11.81
CA GLY A 124 -13.81 0.80 12.03
C GLY A 124 -15.25 0.36 11.81
N TRP A 125 -15.53 -0.95 11.89
CA TRP A 125 -16.88 -1.48 11.81
C TRP A 125 -17.58 -1.42 13.17
N GLU A 126 -18.90 -1.32 13.14
CA GLU A 126 -19.70 -1.46 14.36
C GLU A 126 -19.49 -2.84 14.99
N VAL A 127 -19.50 -2.88 16.33
CA VAL A 127 -19.20 -4.09 17.12
C VAL A 127 -20.50 -4.73 17.63
N ASP A 128 -21.51 -4.81 16.77
CA ASP A 128 -22.75 -5.51 17.05
C ASP A 128 -22.64 -7.00 16.67
N HIS A 129 -23.53 -7.83 17.21
CA HIS A 129 -23.51 -9.27 16.95
C HIS A 129 -23.58 -9.61 15.45
N ARG A 130 -24.32 -8.80 14.68
CA ARG A 130 -24.48 -9.00 13.23
C ARG A 130 -23.19 -8.71 12.47
N SER A 131 -22.47 -7.64 12.81
CA SER A 131 -21.21 -7.29 12.15
C SER A 131 -20.09 -8.25 12.50
N VAL A 132 -20.05 -8.74 13.75
CA VAL A 132 -19.10 -9.80 14.14
C VAL A 132 -19.33 -11.08 13.36
N GLU A 133 -20.58 -11.53 13.18
CA GLU A 133 -20.85 -12.75 12.39
C GLU A 133 -20.58 -12.53 10.90
N ARG A 134 -20.88 -11.35 10.35
CA ARG A 134 -20.49 -10.99 8.98
C ARG A 134 -18.98 -11.04 8.79
N MET A 135 -18.22 -10.50 9.74
CA MET A 135 -16.75 -10.56 9.72
C MET A 135 -16.26 -12.01 9.79
N ARG A 136 -16.89 -12.86 10.61
CA ARG A 136 -16.54 -14.28 10.69
C ARG A 136 -16.76 -15.03 9.38
N ILE A 137 -17.88 -14.78 8.69
CA ILE A 137 -18.16 -15.36 7.36
C ILE A 137 -17.16 -14.82 6.32
N LYS A 138 -16.84 -13.53 6.37
CA LYS A 138 -15.89 -12.87 5.47
C LYS A 138 -14.48 -13.46 5.62
N LEU A 139 -13.99 -13.63 6.84
CA LEU A 139 -12.73 -14.32 7.13
C LEU A 139 -12.72 -15.75 6.60
N LYS A 140 -13.82 -16.50 6.78
CA LYS A 140 -13.94 -17.87 6.24
C LYS A 140 -13.88 -17.90 4.70
N ARG A 141 -14.37 -16.85 4.02
CA ARG A 141 -14.27 -16.73 2.56
C ARG A 141 -12.87 -16.34 2.12
N LEU A 142 -12.21 -15.43 2.83
CA LEU A 142 -10.82 -15.02 2.53
C LEU A 142 -9.86 -16.20 2.65
N VAL A 143 -9.95 -16.99 3.71
CA VAL A 143 -9.12 -18.21 3.88
C VAL A 143 -9.38 -19.23 2.76
N LYS A 144 -10.58 -19.30 2.19
CA LYS A 144 -10.88 -20.16 1.03
C LYS A 144 -10.31 -19.63 -0.28
N GLN A 145 -9.94 -18.34 -0.33
CA GLN A 145 -9.46 -17.64 -1.52
C GLN A 145 -7.94 -17.55 -1.59
N GLY A 146 -7.20 -18.11 -0.61
CA GLY A 146 -5.73 -18.17 -0.60
C GLY A 146 -5.16 -17.61 0.68
#